data_AF-A0A9D6S731-F1
#
_entry.id   AF-A0A9D6S731-F1
#
_cell.length_a   1.000
_cell.length_b   1.000
_cell.length_c   1.000
_cell.angle_alpha   90.00
_cell.angle_beta   90.00
_cell.angle_gamma   90.00
#
_symmetry.space_group_name_H-M   'P 1'
#
loop_
_entity.id
_entity.type
_entity.pdbx_description
1 polymer ?
#
loop_
_entity_poly.entity_id
_entity_poly.type
_entity_poly.pdbx_seq_one_letter_code
_entity_poly.pdbx_strand_id
1 'polypeptide(L)'
;MSAVSWENLPEFDNHRMVSFVADSSCGLKAYIALHRGNTKHPAFGATRLWSYKTEEEALKDVLDLSKLMSYKAALAQLPYGGGKGVILSTPKTAKSKKLHSPPDTISDREAEKNFTRPQQIVRDT
;
A
#
# COMPACT_ATOMS: atom_id res chain seq x y z
N MET A 1 -12.86 -23.58 0.75
CA MET A 1 -11.61 -22.92 0.34
C MET A 1 -10.92 -22.47 1.62
N SER A 2 -9.89 -23.20 2.04
CA SER A 2 -9.17 -22.96 3.29
C SER A 2 -8.52 -21.57 3.25
N ALA A 3 -8.83 -20.72 4.23
CA ALA A 3 -8.12 -19.47 4.41
C ALA A 3 -6.63 -19.78 4.63
N VAL A 4 -5.77 -19.21 3.80
CA VAL A 4 -4.32 -19.35 3.96
C VAL A 4 -3.96 -18.71 5.31
N SER A 5 -3.46 -19.53 6.24
CA SER A 5 -3.06 -19.07 7.57
C SER A 5 -1.70 -18.40 7.45
N TRP A 6 -1.68 -17.07 7.45
CA TRP A 6 -0.47 -16.24 7.33
C TRP A 6 0.50 -16.41 8.50
N GLU A 7 0.03 -16.93 9.64
CA GLU A 7 0.83 -17.22 10.84
C GLU A 7 1.88 -18.32 10.62
N ASN A 8 1.64 -19.24 9.68
CA ASN A 8 2.55 -20.35 9.39
C ASN A 8 3.59 -20.03 8.31
N LEU A 9 3.56 -18.82 7.75
CA LEU A 9 4.51 -18.40 6.74
C LEU A 9 5.84 -17.96 7.38
N PRO A 10 7.00 -18.41 6.86
CA PRO A 10 8.30 -18.00 7.39
C PRO A 10 8.55 -16.48 7.25
N GLU A 11 7.85 -15.82 6.35
CA GLU A 11 7.90 -14.37 6.14
C GLU A 11 7.16 -13.57 7.23
N PHE A 12 6.36 -14.24 8.06
CA PHE A 12 5.63 -13.60 9.15
C PHE A 12 6.53 -13.28 10.34
N ASP A 13 7.04 -12.05 10.39
CA ASP A 13 7.89 -11.54 11.48
C ASP A 13 7.07 -10.83 12.59
N ASN A 14 6.08 -11.52 13.15
CA ASN A 14 5.18 -10.96 14.19
C ASN A 14 4.60 -9.59 13.79
N HIS A 15 4.02 -9.53 12.58
CA HIS A 15 3.41 -8.30 12.09
C HIS A 15 2.29 -7.89 13.03
N ARG A 16 2.25 -6.61 13.38
CA ARG A 16 1.24 -6.05 14.28
C ARG A 16 -0.19 -6.34 13.82
N MET A 17 -0.43 -6.33 12.50
CA MET A 17 -1.75 -6.59 11.94
C MET A 17 -1.62 -7.06 10.50
N VAL A 18 -2.42 -8.07 10.14
CA VAL A 18 -2.65 -8.46 8.74
C VAL A 18 -4.15 -8.46 8.52
N SER A 19 -4.60 -7.76 7.49
CA SER A 19 -6.00 -7.65 7.12
C SER A 19 -6.20 -8.09 5.68
N PHE A 20 -7.24 -8.88 5.46
CA PHE A 20 -7.69 -9.29 4.14
C PHE A 20 -9.01 -8.60 3.85
N VAL A 21 -9.06 -7.91 2.71
CA VAL A 21 -10.26 -7.23 2.23
C VAL A 21 -10.67 -7.90 0.94
N ALA A 22 -11.86 -8.49 0.93
CA ALA A 22 -12.50 -9.01 -0.26
C ALA A 22 -13.86 -8.34 -0.43
N ASP A 23 -14.11 -7.82 -1.63
CA ASP A 23 -15.43 -7.31 -2.00
C ASP A 23 -15.92 -8.06 -3.24
N SER A 24 -16.99 -8.83 -3.03
CA SER A 24 -17.63 -9.64 -4.07
C SER A 24 -18.34 -8.80 -5.14
N SER A 25 -18.75 -7.57 -4.81
CA SER A 25 -19.48 -6.71 -5.75
C SER A 25 -18.57 -6.12 -6.84
N CYS A 26 -17.32 -5.82 -6.49
CA CYS A 26 -16.31 -5.34 -7.43
C CYS A 26 -15.26 -6.40 -7.80
N GLY A 27 -15.30 -7.59 -7.19
CA GLY A 27 -14.32 -8.65 -7.42
C GLY A 27 -12.91 -8.29 -6.92
N LEU A 28 -12.81 -7.35 -5.98
CA LEU A 28 -11.55 -6.88 -5.43
C LEU A 28 -11.07 -7.83 -4.33
N LYS A 29 -9.81 -8.21 -4.42
CA LYS A 29 -9.09 -8.88 -3.32
C LYS A 29 -7.85 -8.05 -2.98
N ALA A 30 -7.70 -7.71 -1.72
CA ALA A 30 -6.57 -6.94 -1.23
C ALA A 30 -6.07 -7.48 0.10
N TYR A 31 -4.75 -7.43 0.27
CA TYR A 31 -4.07 -7.75 1.50
C TYR A 31 -3.35 -6.52 2.02
N ILE A 32 -3.45 -6.28 3.32
CA ILE A 32 -2.80 -5.17 4.00
C ILE A 32 -2.03 -5.76 5.17
N ALA A 33 -0.71 -5.58 5.17
CA ALA A 33 0.15 -6.00 6.26
C ALA A 33 0.81 -4.79 6.93
N LEU A 34 0.80 -4.82 8.25
CA LEU A 34 1.36 -3.81 9.14
C LEU A 34 2.44 -4.48 9.98
N HIS A 35 3.71 -4.28 9.63
CA HIS A 35 4.81 -4.95 10.34
C HIS A 35 5.04 -4.33 11.72
N ARG A 36 5.38 -3.04 11.76
CA ARG A 36 5.55 -2.27 13.01
C ARG A 36 4.77 -0.96 12.91
N GLY A 37 4.27 -0.50 14.05
CA GLY A 37 3.61 0.80 14.19
C GLY A 37 3.17 0.98 15.64
N ASN A 38 3.12 2.20 16.13
CA ASN A 38 2.57 2.56 17.44
C ASN A 38 1.86 3.92 17.36
N THR A 39 1.20 4.33 18.44
CA THR A 39 0.44 5.59 18.48
C THR A 39 1.32 6.82 18.23
N LYS A 40 2.61 6.76 18.57
CA LYS A 40 3.59 7.85 18.38
C LYS A 40 4.29 7.77 17.01
N HIS A 41 4.34 6.60 16.39
CA HIS A 41 5.08 6.24 15.19
C HIS A 41 4.15 5.44 14.27
N PRO A 42 3.25 6.12 13.55
CA PRO A 42 2.34 5.44 12.65
C PRO A 42 3.12 4.71 11.54
N ALA A 43 2.53 3.65 11.00
CA ALA A 43 3.13 2.97 9.88
C ALA A 43 2.71 3.62 8.57
N PHE A 44 3.67 3.78 7.68
CA PHE A 44 3.41 4.24 6.33
C PHE A 44 3.78 3.16 5.32
N GLY A 45 3.02 3.13 4.23
CA GLY A 45 3.13 2.09 3.22
C GLY A 45 2.42 2.49 1.95
N ALA A 46 3.05 2.21 0.81
CA ALA A 46 2.39 2.33 -0.48
C ALA A 46 1.56 1.07 -0.79
N THR A 47 0.48 1.23 -1.54
CA THR A 47 -0.29 0.11 -2.09
C THR A 47 0.19 -0.22 -3.50
N ARG A 48 0.40 -1.49 -3.82
CA ARG A 48 0.70 -1.95 -5.19
C ARG A 48 -0.48 -2.72 -5.77
N LEU A 49 -0.78 -2.48 -7.04
CA LEU A 49 -1.65 -3.33 -7.84
C LEU A 49 -0.76 -4.31 -8.62
N TRP A 50 -0.93 -5.60 -8.41
CA TRP A 50 -0.14 -6.60 -9.12
C TRP A 50 -0.94 -7.89 -9.33
N SER A 51 -0.60 -8.61 -10.40
CA SER A 51 -1.22 -9.90 -10.72
C SER A 51 -0.35 -11.01 -10.15
N TYR A 52 -0.87 -11.73 -9.16
CA TYR A 52 -0.23 -12.92 -8.58
C TYR A 52 -0.91 -14.17 -9.10
N LYS A 53 -0.18 -15.29 -9.15
CA LYS A 53 -0.76 -16.57 -9.59
C LYS A 53 -1.56 -17.22 -8.48
N THR A 54 -1.11 -17.05 -7.24
CA THR A 54 -1.75 -17.61 -6.05
C THR A 54 -1.94 -16.54 -4.97
N GLU A 55 -2.89 -16.79 -4.05
CA GLU A 55 -3.10 -15.93 -2.87
C GLU A 55 -1.89 -15.97 -1.92
N GLU A 56 -1.21 -17.10 -1.85
CA GLU A 56 0.02 -17.31 -1.08
C GLU A 56 1.17 -16.41 -1.55
N GLU A 57 1.36 -16.27 -2.87
CA GLU A 57 2.36 -15.35 -3.44
C GLU A 57 2.08 -13.89 -3.04
N ALA A 58 0.79 -13.49 -3.06
CA ALA A 58 0.39 -12.14 -2.66
C ALA A 58 0.61 -11.90 -1.15
N LEU A 59 0.31 -12.89 -0.32
CA LEU A 59 0.56 -12.85 1.13
C LEU A 59 2.05 -12.75 1.44
N LYS A 60 2.88 -13.59 0.79
CA LYS A 60 4.33 -13.54 0.93
C LYS A 60 4.88 -12.15 0.57
N ASP A 61 4.49 -11.62 -0.58
CA ASP A 61 4.98 -10.31 -1.05
C ASP A 61 4.52 -9.17 -0.12
N VAL A 62 3.29 -9.19 0.40
CA VAL A 62 2.85 -8.13 1.33
C VAL A 62 3.61 -8.17 2.65
N LEU A 63 3.91 -9.36 3.17
CA LEU A 63 4.69 -9.54 4.40
C LEU A 63 6.14 -9.06 4.20
N ASP A 64 6.83 -9.57 3.17
CA ASP A 64 8.21 -9.18 2.86
C ASP A 64 8.34 -7.67 2.63
N LEU A 65 7.44 -7.08 1.85
CA LEU A 65 7.49 -5.64 1.56
C LEU A 65 7.20 -4.78 2.79
N SER A 66 6.29 -5.19 3.67
CA SER A 66 5.99 -4.43 4.90
C SER A 66 7.15 -4.45 5.89
N LYS A 67 7.88 -5.58 5.96
CA LYS A 67 9.15 -5.71 6.68
C LYS A 67 10.24 -4.82 6.08
N LEU A 68 10.40 -4.83 4.76
CA LEU A 68 11.34 -3.96 4.05
C LEU A 68 11.06 -2.47 4.28
N MET A 69 9.79 -2.05 4.35
CA MET A 69 9.44 -0.66 4.68
C MET A 69 9.85 -0.27 6.10
N SER A 70 9.74 -1.20 7.05
CA SER A 70 10.18 -0.95 8.42
C SER A 70 11.70 -0.79 8.50
N TYR A 71 12.46 -1.65 7.81
CA TYR A 71 13.92 -1.51 7.76
C TYR A 71 14.36 -0.26 7.02
N LYS A 72 13.69 0.10 5.93
CA LYS A 72 13.97 1.33 5.19
C LYS A 72 13.76 2.57 6.06
N ALA A 73 12.67 2.60 6.84
CA ALA A 73 12.41 3.68 7.79
C ALA A 73 13.46 3.73 8.91
N ALA A 74 13.87 2.57 9.45
CA ALA A 74 14.90 2.48 10.48
C ALA A 74 16.27 2.97 9.99
N LEU A 75 16.68 2.57 8.77
CA LEU A 75 17.93 3.04 8.15
C LEU A 75 17.90 4.54 7.86
N ALA A 76 16.74 5.09 7.51
CA ALA A 76 16.54 6.52 7.33
C ALA A 76 16.39 7.30 8.66
N GLN A 77 16.48 6.62 9.80
CA GLN A 77 16.27 7.19 11.15
C GLN A 77 14.93 7.93 11.27
N LEU A 78 13.92 7.46 10.54
CA LEU A 78 12.60 8.06 10.56
C LEU A 78 11.74 7.45 11.67
N PRO A 79 10.95 8.26 12.39
CA PRO A 79 10.08 7.80 13.45
C PRO A 79 8.78 7.18 12.89
N TYR A 80 8.88 6.27 11.92
CA TYR A 80 7.74 5.64 11.28
C TYR A 80 7.88 4.12 11.25
N GLY A 81 6.73 3.45 11.32
CA GLY A 81 6.62 2.02 11.07
C GLY A 81 6.52 1.69 9.58
N GLY A 82 6.50 0.40 9.25
CA GLY A 82 6.34 -0.08 7.88
C GLY A 82 5.02 -0.83 7.68
N GLY A 83 4.28 -0.40 6.67
CA GLY A 83 3.12 -1.12 6.17
C GLY A 83 3.22 -1.35 4.66
N LYS A 84 2.42 -2.28 4.14
CA LYS A 84 2.24 -2.46 2.70
C LYS A 84 0.82 -2.95 2.40
N GLY A 85 0.26 -2.43 1.31
CA GLY A 85 -0.96 -2.96 0.70
C GLY A 85 -0.65 -3.62 -0.64
N VAL A 86 -1.29 -4.75 -0.91
CA VAL A 86 -1.25 -5.44 -2.20
C VAL A 86 -2.68 -5.68 -2.65
N ILE A 87 -3.02 -5.20 -3.84
CA ILE A 87 -4.30 -5.46 -4.51
C ILE A 87 -4.06 -6.48 -5.61
N LEU A 88 -4.82 -7.57 -5.60
CA LEU A 88 -4.77 -8.60 -6.63
C LEU A 88 -5.57 -8.13 -7.83
N SER A 89 -4.86 -7.85 -8.92
CA SER A 89 -5.49 -7.57 -10.21
C SER A 89 -5.88 -8.88 -10.88
N THR A 90 -7.18 -9.09 -11.16
CA THR A 90 -7.58 -10.16 -12.08
C THR A 90 -7.49 -9.65 -13.51
N PRO A 91 -6.87 -10.38 -14.46
CA PRO A 91 -6.65 -9.89 -15.82
C PRO A 91 -7.95 -9.59 -16.60
N LYS A 92 -9.12 -9.95 -16.07
CA LYS A 92 -10.44 -9.66 -16.65
C LYS A 92 -11.08 -8.36 -16.14
N THR A 93 -10.54 -7.71 -15.10
CA THR A 93 -11.12 -6.46 -14.52
C THR A 93 -10.31 -5.21 -14.82
N ALA A 94 -9.45 -5.24 -15.84
CA ALA A 94 -9.12 -4.01 -16.54
C ALA A 94 -10.37 -3.59 -17.33
N LYS A 95 -11.12 -2.61 -16.79
CA LYS A 95 -12.35 -1.94 -17.31
C LYS A 95 -13.60 -2.27 -16.49
N SER A 96 -13.74 -1.67 -15.31
CA SER A 96 -15.00 -1.00 -15.02
C SER A 96 -14.72 0.44 -14.60
N LYS A 97 -15.23 1.33 -15.44
CA LYS A 97 -15.18 2.77 -15.36
C LYS A 97 -16.04 3.21 -14.16
N LYS A 98 -15.41 3.48 -13.02
CA LYS A 98 -15.90 4.45 -12.02
C LYS A 98 -14.76 5.38 -11.62
N LEU A 99 -14.19 6.02 -12.63
CA LEU A 99 -13.73 7.40 -12.47
C LEU A 99 -15.01 8.20 -12.25
N HIS A 100 -15.28 8.60 -11.02
CA HIS A 100 -16.24 9.67 -10.79
C HIS A 100 -15.73 10.86 -11.61
N SER A 101 -16.41 11.15 -12.71
CA SER A 101 -16.29 12.44 -13.38
C SER A 101 -16.52 13.50 -12.31
N PRO A 102 -15.56 14.42 -12.07
CA PRO A 102 -15.90 15.68 -11.42
C PRO A 102 -17.03 16.31 -12.26
N PRO A 103 -18.13 16.78 -11.66
CA PRO A 103 -19.07 17.62 -12.40
C PRO A 103 -18.28 18.82 -12.91
N ASP A 104 -18.36 19.04 -14.22
CA ASP A 104 -17.85 20.22 -14.90
C ASP A 104 -18.24 21.47 -14.12
N THR A 105 -17.27 22.23 -13.60
CA THR A 105 -17.17 23.71 -13.66
C THR A 105 -15.89 24.14 -12.92
N ILE A 106 -14.95 24.71 -13.68
CA ILE A 106 -14.00 25.81 -13.36
C ILE A 106 -12.71 25.57 -14.17
N SER A 107 -12.68 26.22 -15.33
CA SER A 107 -11.54 26.66 -16.15
C SER A 107 -10.14 26.10 -15.86
N ASP A 108 -9.63 25.40 -16.87
CA ASP A 108 -8.28 24.88 -17.08
C ASP A 108 -7.13 25.92 -17.11
N ARG A 109 -6.95 26.75 -16.07
CA ARG A 109 -5.82 27.72 -16.05
C ARG A 109 -4.93 27.75 -14.81
N GLU A 110 -5.18 26.97 -13.75
CA GLU A 110 -4.38 27.09 -12.51
C GLU A 110 -3.72 25.80 -11.99
N ALA A 111 -3.82 24.66 -12.67
CA ALA A 111 -3.25 23.41 -12.18
C ALA A 111 -1.77 23.17 -12.53
N GLU A 112 -1.20 23.87 -13.52
CA GLU A 112 0.18 23.62 -13.97
C GLU A 112 1.29 24.27 -13.10
N LYS A 113 0.95 25.10 -12.11
CA LYS A 113 1.98 25.85 -11.36
C LYS A 113 2.60 25.14 -10.15
N ASN A 114 2.05 24.02 -9.70
CA ASN A 114 2.45 23.39 -8.43
C ASN A 114 3.09 22.00 -8.55
N PHE A 115 3.31 21.48 -9.76
CA PHE A 115 3.79 20.09 -9.93
C PHE A 115 5.30 19.95 -10.19
N THR A 116 6.04 21.05 -10.30
CA THR A 116 7.49 20.98 -10.56
C THR A 116 8.26 22.02 -9.77
N ARG A 117 8.69 21.67 -8.55
CA ARG A 117 10.08 21.94 -8.11
C ARG A 117 10.62 20.84 -7.20
N PRO A 118 11.85 20.36 -7.45
CA PRO A 118 12.59 19.47 -6.56
C PRO A 118 13.09 20.24 -5.32
N GLN A 119 13.42 19.45 -4.28
CA GLN A 119 14.10 19.78 -3.03
C GLN A 119 14.92 21.09 -3.06
N GLN A 120 14.62 22.01 -2.13
CA GLN A 120 15.60 22.98 -1.66
C GLN A 120 15.52 23.04 -0.13
N ILE A 121 16.37 22.24 0.52
CA ILE A 121 16.77 22.48 1.91
C ILE A 121 17.61 23.75 1.89
N VAL A 122 17.06 24.84 2.42
CA VAL A 122 17.82 26.06 2.72
C VAL A 122 17.88 26.17 4.24
N ARG A 123 19.11 26.29 4.74
CA ARG A 123 19.46 26.52 6.14
C ARG A 123 19.01 27.90 6.60
N ASP A 124 19.22 28.12 7.90
CA ASP A 124 19.36 29.40 8.62
C ASP A 124 18.20 29.57 9.63
N THR A 125 18.43 29.64 10.95
CA THR A 125 19.57 30.14 11.74
C THR A 125 19.70 29.37 13.05
#